data_AF-A0AA42Q7K2-F1
#
_entry.id   AF-A0AA42Q7K2-F1
#
_cell.length_a   1.000
_cell.length_b   1.000
_cell.length_c   1.000
_cell.angle_alpha   90.00
_cell.angle_beta   90.00
_cell.angle_gamma   90.00
#
_symmetry.space_group_name_H-M   'P 1'
#
loop_
_entity.id
_entity.type
_entity.pdbx_description
1 polymer ?
#
loop_
_entity_poly.entity_id
_entity_poly.type
_entity_poly.pdbx_seq_one_letter_code
_entity_poly.pdbx_strand_id
1 'polypeptide(L)'
;MTLPEKLRLRISTLFWAASLLGLLIAIPVLWDFSRWTVPALALLALALTALPCWWWCRRRQLPLLPSWGRSALATLCLLAVALSVPVYGLVLLTALRPAAQPQVVLSNGSRSLTFQGMMHIGSTNFYHSVIYDLESALADGAVIYYEGVRPDPEGDAWLGQHIGGGSDLNSRYRTLANVCGLHFQSDYFQPVLADMQAHPERHVVADVSTLQMKQEYERLLAADPDFAQAMHKRESQSTQEQTQGDQLARFIAWQQRGSTGQKNLAGAVCRGVMSLVLNPQYSSTKPDPLDAVTLDYRNRMLAQTILADRHDKIFITYGAAHLPGLYTLLRQADPRWHIVSSKWQRSIDTPEDIDGALDLTAPHIH
;
A
#
# COMPACT_ATOMS: atom_id res chain seq x y z
N MET A 1 0.35 -52.24 -0.33
CA MET A 1 1.78 -52.11 -0.68
C MET A 1 2.46 -51.28 0.40
N THR A 2 3.30 -51.91 1.23
CA THR A 2 4.10 -51.23 2.25
C THR A 2 5.25 -50.50 1.57
N LEU A 3 5.41 -49.20 1.82
CA LEU A 3 6.61 -48.47 1.43
C LEU A 3 7.85 -49.20 1.99
N PRO A 4 8.96 -49.31 1.24
CA PRO A 4 10.20 -49.87 1.76
C PRO A 4 10.56 -49.17 3.07
N GLU A 5 10.94 -49.92 4.10
CA GLU A 5 11.21 -49.40 5.45
C GLU A 5 12.23 -48.25 5.44
N LYS A 6 13.25 -48.36 4.57
CA LYS A 6 14.24 -47.30 4.31
C LYS A 6 13.60 -46.01 3.77
N LEU A 7 12.62 -46.12 2.90
CA LEU A 7 11.92 -44.96 2.33
C LEU A 7 11.03 -44.28 3.38
N ARG A 8 10.35 -45.06 4.24
CA ARG A 8 9.56 -44.53 5.36
C ARG A 8 10.42 -43.75 6.35
N LEU A 9 11.60 -44.26 6.69
CA LEU A 9 12.56 -43.58 7.56
C LEU A 9 13.04 -42.26 6.92
N ARG A 10 13.43 -42.29 5.64
CA ARG A 10 13.86 -41.07 4.91
C ARG A 10 12.78 -39.99 4.89
N ILE A 11 11.55 -40.35 4.53
CA ILE A 11 10.42 -39.40 4.49
C ILE A 11 10.17 -38.83 5.89
N SER A 12 10.17 -39.68 6.92
CA SER A 12 9.96 -39.22 8.30
C SER A 12 11.05 -38.26 8.77
N THR A 13 12.32 -38.54 8.45
CA THR A 13 13.44 -37.67 8.81
C THR A 13 13.35 -36.33 8.11
N LEU A 14 13.05 -36.32 6.80
CA LEU A 14 12.88 -35.09 6.02
C LEU A 14 11.71 -34.25 6.55
N PHE A 15 10.58 -34.89 6.87
CA PHE A 15 9.42 -34.20 7.45
C PHE A 15 9.76 -33.52 8.77
N TRP A 16 10.44 -34.24 9.68
CA TRP A 16 10.86 -33.69 10.97
C TRP A 16 11.87 -32.55 10.81
N ALA A 17 12.86 -32.72 9.94
CA ALA A 17 13.84 -31.67 9.64
C ALA A 17 13.14 -30.41 9.11
N ALA A 18 12.22 -30.56 8.15
CA ALA A 18 11.47 -29.43 7.60
C ALA A 18 10.55 -28.76 8.63
N SER A 19 9.87 -29.53 9.47
CA SER A 19 8.97 -28.99 10.51
C SER A 19 9.74 -28.24 11.60
N LEU A 20 10.88 -28.77 12.04
CA LEU A 20 11.73 -28.10 13.03
C LEU A 20 12.38 -26.84 12.45
N LEU A 21 12.84 -26.90 11.19
CA LEU A 21 13.35 -25.71 10.51
C LEU A 21 12.26 -24.66 10.35
N GLY A 22 11.05 -25.05 9.98
CA GLY A 22 9.88 -24.17 9.91
C GLY A 22 9.55 -23.52 11.25
N LEU A 23 9.63 -24.26 12.35
CA LEU A 23 9.47 -23.72 13.69
C LEU A 23 10.56 -22.68 14.01
N LEU A 24 11.83 -22.98 13.71
CA LEU A 24 12.94 -22.04 13.93
C LEU A 24 12.76 -20.74 13.15
N ILE A 25 12.33 -20.85 11.89
CA ILE A 25 12.00 -19.69 11.04
C ILE A 25 10.79 -18.93 11.59
N ALA A 26 9.81 -19.59 12.20
CA ALA A 26 8.64 -18.92 12.77
C ALA A 26 8.94 -18.12 14.04
N ILE A 27 9.96 -18.50 14.83
CA ILE A 27 10.24 -17.91 16.14
C ILE A 27 10.37 -16.37 16.11
N PRO A 28 11.17 -15.75 15.22
CA PRO A 28 11.31 -14.29 15.18
C PRO A 28 9.96 -13.56 15.04
N VAL A 29 9.11 -13.99 14.11
CA VAL A 29 7.78 -13.39 13.89
C VAL A 29 6.89 -13.56 15.12
N LEU A 30 6.88 -14.76 15.71
CA LEU A 30 6.06 -15.04 16.90
C LEU A 30 6.53 -14.24 18.12
N TRP A 31 7.84 -14.04 18.24
CA TRP A 31 8.46 -13.28 19.31
C TRP A 31 8.18 -11.79 19.19
N ASP A 32 8.28 -11.24 17.97
CA ASP A 32 7.94 -9.85 17.66
C ASP A 32 6.46 -9.57 17.86
N PHE A 33 5.58 -10.56 17.65
CA PHE A 33 4.17 -10.44 18.00
C PHE A 33 3.96 -10.35 19.53
N SER A 34 4.57 -11.26 20.28
CA SER A 34 4.61 -11.23 21.75
C SER A 34 5.58 -12.30 22.28
N ARG A 35 6.30 -12.00 23.36
CA ARG A 35 7.17 -12.98 24.03
C ARG A 35 6.39 -14.19 24.59
N TRP A 36 5.07 -14.05 24.77
CA TRP A 36 4.19 -15.11 25.26
C TRP A 36 3.61 -16.00 24.17
N THR A 37 3.75 -15.63 22.89
CA THR A 37 3.14 -16.39 21.78
C THR A 37 3.68 -17.81 21.70
N VAL A 38 5.00 -17.99 21.75
CA VAL A 38 5.63 -19.31 21.65
C VAL A 38 5.24 -20.22 22.85
N PRO A 39 5.34 -19.77 24.12
CA PRO A 39 4.83 -20.52 25.26
C PRO A 39 3.34 -20.87 25.16
N ALA A 40 2.49 -19.92 24.73
CA ALA A 40 1.07 -20.14 24.59
C ALA A 40 0.75 -21.20 23.51
N LEU A 41 1.45 -21.16 22.37
CA LEU A 41 1.32 -22.17 21.32
C LEU A 41 1.81 -23.55 21.79
N ALA A 42 2.86 -23.60 22.61
CA ALA A 42 3.33 -24.86 23.18
C ALA A 42 2.29 -25.47 24.13
N LEU A 43 1.69 -24.65 25.01
CA LEU A 43 0.61 -25.09 25.90
C LEU A 43 -0.63 -25.55 25.10
N LEU A 44 -1.00 -24.81 24.06
CA LEU A 44 -2.11 -25.16 23.18
C LEU A 44 -1.83 -26.50 22.46
N ALA A 45 -0.63 -26.71 21.95
CA ALA A 45 -0.24 -27.95 21.29
C ALA A 45 -0.28 -29.15 22.25
N LEU A 46 0.16 -28.98 23.49
CA LEU A 46 0.05 -30.01 24.54
C LEU A 46 -1.41 -30.36 24.83
N ALA A 47 -2.28 -29.34 24.99
CA ALA A 47 -3.70 -29.52 25.27
C ALA A 47 -4.46 -30.20 24.10
N LEU A 48 -4.25 -29.74 22.87
CA LEU A 48 -4.90 -30.27 21.67
C LEU A 48 -4.55 -31.73 21.39
N THR A 49 -3.37 -32.19 21.82
CA THR A 49 -2.88 -33.55 21.56
C THR A 49 -3.13 -34.52 22.71
N ALA A 50 -3.43 -34.04 23.92
CA ALA A 50 -3.58 -34.88 25.11
C ALA A 50 -4.67 -35.97 24.96
N LEU A 51 -5.91 -35.57 24.63
CA LEU A 51 -7.03 -36.51 24.51
C LEU A 51 -6.92 -37.43 23.27
N PRO A 52 -6.59 -36.92 22.06
CA PRO A 52 -6.43 -37.79 20.89
C PRO A 52 -5.29 -38.80 21.06
N CYS A 53 -4.14 -38.39 21.61
CA CYS A 53 -3.01 -39.30 21.84
C CYS A 53 -3.33 -40.33 22.92
N TRP A 54 -4.00 -39.93 24.01
CA TRP A 54 -4.44 -40.87 25.05
C TRP A 54 -5.33 -41.97 24.48
N TRP A 55 -6.35 -41.58 23.71
CA TRP A 55 -7.28 -42.52 23.09
C TRP A 55 -6.58 -43.44 22.08
N TRP A 56 -5.71 -42.89 21.23
CA TRP A 56 -4.98 -43.64 20.21
C TRP A 56 -3.97 -44.63 20.80
N CYS A 57 -3.19 -44.19 21.80
CA CYS A 57 -2.20 -45.04 22.47
C CYS A 57 -2.88 -46.18 23.23
N ARG A 58 -4.01 -45.91 23.89
CA ARG A 58 -4.82 -46.94 24.56
C ARG A 58 -5.35 -47.98 23.56
N ARG A 59 -5.82 -47.55 22.38
CA ARG A 59 -6.29 -48.47 21.33
C ARG A 59 -5.18 -49.32 20.70
N ARG A 60 -3.98 -48.77 20.55
CA ARG A 60 -2.86 -49.42 19.83
C ARG A 60 -1.80 -50.02 20.76
N GLN A 61 -2.00 -49.96 22.08
CA GLN A 61 -1.06 -50.41 23.10
C GLN A 61 0.34 -49.79 22.95
N LEU A 62 0.38 -48.51 22.55
CA LEU A 62 1.63 -47.75 22.36
C LEU A 62 2.00 -46.99 23.65
N PRO A 63 3.30 -46.69 23.88
CA PRO A 63 3.71 -45.88 25.02
C PRO A 63 3.18 -44.45 24.90
N LEU A 64 2.41 -44.01 25.91
CA LEU A 64 1.69 -42.74 25.88
C LEU A 64 2.63 -41.52 25.84
N LEU A 65 3.58 -41.44 26.78
CA LEU A 65 4.44 -40.27 26.95
C LEU A 65 5.26 -39.89 25.69
N PRO A 66 6.03 -40.80 25.06
CA PRO A 66 6.81 -40.45 23.88
C PRO A 66 5.93 -40.21 22.64
N SER A 67 4.77 -40.88 22.55
CA SER A 67 3.82 -40.66 21.45
C SER A 67 3.17 -39.29 21.56
N TRP A 68 2.74 -38.91 22.76
CA TRP A 68 2.17 -37.60 23.05
C TRP A 68 3.18 -36.47 22.84
N GLY A 69 4.41 -36.61 23.36
CA GLY A 69 5.46 -35.59 23.17
C GLY A 69 5.79 -35.34 21.70
N ARG A 70 5.87 -36.40 20.88
CA ARG A 70 6.05 -36.26 19.42
C ARG A 70 4.86 -35.58 18.76
N SER A 71 3.64 -35.98 19.09
CA SER A 71 2.44 -35.35 18.53
C SER A 71 2.34 -33.88 18.92
N ALA A 72 2.60 -33.53 20.19
CA ALA A 72 2.61 -32.15 20.67
C ALA A 72 3.67 -31.30 19.94
N LEU A 73 4.89 -31.82 19.76
CA LEU A 73 5.93 -31.13 19.01
C LEU A 73 5.54 -30.91 17.54
N ALA A 74 4.96 -31.93 16.88
CA ALA A 74 4.48 -31.78 15.52
C ALA A 74 3.37 -30.73 15.42
N THR A 75 2.40 -30.74 16.35
CA THR A 75 1.34 -29.74 16.41
C THR A 75 1.88 -28.33 16.68
N LEU A 76 2.87 -28.18 17.56
CA LEU A 76 3.55 -26.91 17.78
C LEU A 76 4.21 -26.38 16.51
N CYS A 77 4.96 -27.22 15.80
CA CYS A 77 5.58 -26.84 14.52
C CYS A 77 4.52 -26.39 13.51
N LEU A 78 3.43 -27.13 13.38
CA LEU A 78 2.33 -26.80 12.47
C LEU A 78 1.66 -25.47 12.83
N LEU A 79 1.34 -25.24 14.11
CA LEU A 79 0.71 -23.99 14.55
C LEU A 79 1.65 -22.79 14.36
N ALA A 80 2.92 -22.95 14.70
CA ALA A 80 3.93 -21.89 14.53
C ALA A 80 4.07 -21.50 13.05
N VAL A 81 4.22 -22.48 12.16
CA VAL A 81 4.31 -22.26 10.70
C VAL A 81 3.01 -21.67 10.16
N ALA A 82 1.85 -22.18 10.57
CA ALA A 82 0.56 -21.68 10.09
C ALA A 82 0.34 -20.20 10.45
N LEU A 83 0.85 -19.76 11.60
CA LEU A 83 0.71 -18.37 12.04
C LEU A 83 1.73 -17.43 11.38
N SER A 84 2.96 -17.90 11.12
CA SER A 84 4.03 -17.07 10.54
C SER A 84 4.05 -17.03 9.01
N VAL A 85 3.59 -18.09 8.32
CA VAL A 85 3.58 -18.15 6.85
C VAL A 85 2.80 -17.00 6.19
N PRO A 86 1.58 -16.62 6.66
CA PRO A 86 0.87 -15.48 6.08
C PRO A 86 1.66 -14.17 6.18
N VAL A 87 2.34 -13.94 7.31
CA VAL A 87 3.21 -12.77 7.51
C VAL A 87 4.37 -12.79 6.52
N TYR A 88 5.12 -13.89 6.44
CA TYR A 88 6.22 -14.03 5.49
C TYR A 88 5.75 -13.89 4.04
N GLY A 89 4.58 -14.43 3.71
CA GLY A 89 3.96 -14.30 2.40
C GLY A 89 3.69 -12.84 2.03
N LEU A 90 3.16 -12.04 2.97
CA LEU A 90 2.93 -10.60 2.77
C LEU A 90 4.24 -9.81 2.61
N VAL A 91 5.26 -10.11 3.42
CA VAL A 91 6.59 -9.48 3.28
C VAL A 91 7.22 -9.81 1.94
N LEU A 92 7.20 -11.09 1.56
CA LEU A 92 7.76 -11.55 0.30
C LEU A 92 6.98 -10.96 -0.89
N LEU A 93 5.67 -10.78 -0.76
CA LEU A 93 4.87 -10.13 -1.79
C LEU A 93 5.33 -8.69 -2.02
N THR A 94 5.57 -7.90 -0.97
CA THR A 94 6.08 -6.54 -1.13
C THR A 94 7.43 -6.52 -1.85
N ALA A 95 8.31 -7.48 -1.56
CA ALA A 95 9.62 -7.58 -2.22
C ALA A 95 9.53 -8.01 -3.70
N LEU A 96 8.68 -9.00 -4.00
CA LEU A 96 8.59 -9.60 -5.34
C LEU A 96 7.63 -8.86 -6.27
N ARG A 97 6.61 -8.21 -5.71
CA ARG A 97 5.55 -7.49 -6.43
C ARG A 97 5.19 -6.19 -5.68
N PRO A 98 6.14 -5.24 -5.59
CA PRO A 98 5.91 -3.99 -4.90
C PRO A 98 4.77 -3.21 -5.55
N ALA A 99 4.02 -2.45 -4.75
CA ALA A 99 3.17 -1.41 -5.31
C ALA A 99 4.08 -0.40 -6.02
N ALA A 100 3.78 -0.13 -7.28
CA ALA A 100 4.59 0.72 -8.13
C ALA A 100 3.72 1.75 -8.84
N GLN A 101 4.27 2.93 -9.04
CA GLN A 101 3.63 4.04 -9.74
C GLN A 101 4.34 4.28 -11.07
N PRO A 102 3.58 4.51 -12.15
CA PRO A 102 4.15 4.77 -13.45
C PRO A 102 4.66 6.21 -13.53
N GLN A 103 5.77 6.42 -14.22
CA GLN A 103 6.08 7.69 -14.85
C GLN A 103 6.09 7.50 -16.36
N VAL A 104 5.31 8.30 -17.07
CA VAL A 104 5.10 8.16 -18.51
C VAL A 104 5.38 9.48 -19.21
N VAL A 105 6.20 9.45 -20.26
CA VAL A 105 6.40 10.59 -21.15
C VAL A 105 5.48 10.42 -22.34
N LEU A 106 4.62 11.41 -22.55
CA LEU A 106 3.70 11.53 -23.67
C LEU A 106 4.19 12.64 -24.60
N SER A 107 4.04 12.47 -25.91
CA SER A 107 4.30 13.55 -26.87
C SER A 107 3.35 13.51 -28.05
N ASN A 108 3.06 14.67 -28.65
CA ASN A 108 2.40 14.82 -29.94
C ASN A 108 3.33 15.38 -31.03
N GLY A 109 4.64 15.41 -30.77
CA GLY A 109 5.69 15.95 -31.65
C GLY A 109 5.97 17.44 -31.47
N SER A 110 5.01 18.23 -30.96
CA SER A 110 5.23 19.65 -30.63
C SER A 110 5.38 19.89 -29.14
N ARG A 111 4.66 19.13 -28.31
CA ARG A 111 4.68 19.21 -26.84
C ARG A 111 5.10 17.88 -26.23
N SER A 112 5.71 17.95 -25.05
CA SER A 112 6.08 16.81 -24.22
C SER A 112 5.45 16.96 -22.84
N LEU A 113 4.89 15.87 -22.34
CA LEU A 113 4.22 15.80 -21.07
C LEU A 113 4.73 14.60 -20.28
N THR A 114 5.34 14.85 -19.13
CA THR A 114 5.74 13.80 -18.21
C THR A 114 4.67 13.66 -17.14
N PHE A 115 4.04 12.50 -17.07
CA PHE A 115 3.08 12.16 -16.02
C PHE A 115 3.78 11.32 -14.96
N GLN A 116 3.94 11.84 -13.75
CA GLN A 116 4.39 11.15 -12.55
C GLN A 116 3.19 10.69 -11.73
N GLY A 117 2.99 9.38 -11.69
CA GLY A 117 2.02 8.74 -10.81
C GLY A 117 2.39 8.93 -9.34
N MET A 118 1.45 9.48 -8.57
CA MET A 118 1.59 9.78 -7.15
C MET A 118 0.78 8.83 -6.29
N MET A 119 1.26 8.62 -5.07
CA MET A 119 0.47 8.09 -3.96
C MET A 119 0.62 9.01 -2.76
N HIS A 120 -0.47 9.15 -1.99
CA HIS A 120 -0.48 9.96 -0.77
C HIS A 120 0.44 9.41 0.32
N ILE A 121 0.72 8.10 0.30
CA ILE A 121 1.63 7.43 1.21
C ILE A 121 2.61 6.56 0.46
N GLY A 122 3.89 6.59 0.83
CA GLY A 122 4.95 5.90 0.10
C GLY A 122 6.26 5.79 0.85
N SER A 123 7.21 5.07 0.27
CA SER A 123 8.56 4.91 0.80
C SER A 123 9.39 6.19 0.65
N THR A 124 10.45 6.32 1.45
CA THR A 124 11.42 7.42 1.35
C THR A 124 12.03 7.50 -0.05
N ASN A 125 12.49 6.37 -0.59
CA ASN A 125 13.11 6.31 -1.91
C ASN A 125 12.15 6.70 -3.04
N PHE A 126 10.86 6.40 -2.89
CA PHE A 126 9.83 6.88 -3.82
C PHE A 126 9.79 8.41 -3.85
N TYR A 127 9.62 9.04 -2.69
CA TYR A 127 9.51 10.50 -2.63
C TYR A 127 10.82 11.21 -2.99
N HIS A 128 11.98 10.68 -2.61
CA HIS A 128 13.26 11.21 -3.08
C HIS A 128 13.36 11.18 -4.61
N SER A 129 12.95 10.07 -5.25
CA SER A 129 12.93 10.00 -6.71
C SER A 129 11.94 10.99 -7.33
N VAL A 130 10.77 11.20 -6.73
CA VAL A 130 9.79 12.19 -7.20
C VAL A 130 10.35 13.61 -7.11
N ILE A 131 10.95 13.98 -5.97
CA ILE A 131 11.54 15.32 -5.79
C ILE A 131 12.70 15.54 -6.76
N TYR A 132 13.57 14.55 -6.93
CA TYR A 132 14.65 14.62 -7.91
C TYR A 132 14.12 14.82 -9.34
N ASP A 133 13.09 14.06 -9.74
CA ASP A 133 12.48 14.19 -11.06
C ASP A 133 11.81 15.58 -11.24
N LEU A 134 11.22 16.14 -10.18
CA LEU A 134 10.65 17.49 -10.17
C LEU A 134 11.72 18.58 -10.32
N GLU A 135 12.81 18.51 -9.56
CA GLU A 135 13.93 19.45 -9.65
C GLU A 135 14.58 19.40 -11.04
N SER A 136 14.78 18.19 -11.58
CA SER A 136 15.26 18.00 -12.94
C SER A 136 14.32 18.61 -13.97
N ALA A 137 13.00 18.42 -13.82
CA ALA A 137 12.02 19.00 -14.73
C ALA A 137 12.00 20.54 -14.69
N LEU A 138 12.10 21.12 -13.50
CA LEU A 138 12.21 22.57 -13.32
C LEU A 138 13.49 23.13 -13.96
N ALA A 139 14.62 22.43 -13.80
CA ALA A 139 15.89 22.80 -14.43
C ALA A 139 15.81 22.73 -15.98
N ASP A 140 15.05 21.77 -16.51
CA ASP A 140 14.81 21.60 -17.95
C ASP A 140 13.76 22.57 -18.54
N GLY A 141 13.23 23.48 -17.71
CA GLY A 141 12.27 24.51 -18.08
C GLY A 141 10.83 24.02 -18.20
N ALA A 142 10.47 22.90 -17.56
CA ALA A 142 9.09 22.44 -17.50
C ALA A 142 8.26 23.26 -16.51
N VAL A 143 6.97 23.38 -16.78
CA VAL A 143 5.98 23.83 -15.80
C VAL A 143 5.43 22.63 -15.06
N ILE A 144 5.31 22.73 -13.74
CA ILE A 144 4.88 21.64 -12.87
C ILE A 144 3.39 21.77 -12.56
N TYR A 145 2.65 20.70 -12.81
CA TYR A 145 1.22 20.57 -12.58
C TYR A 145 0.98 19.67 -11.38
N TYR A 146 0.36 20.23 -10.33
CA TYR A 146 0.06 19.52 -9.11
C TYR A 146 -1.40 19.11 -9.04
N GLU A 147 -1.65 17.88 -8.61
CA GLU A 147 -2.93 17.49 -8.05
C GLU A 147 -3.15 18.19 -6.71
N GLY A 148 -4.32 18.78 -6.54
CA GLY A 148 -4.62 19.60 -5.38
C GLY A 148 -5.99 20.21 -5.51
N VAL A 149 -7.02 19.44 -5.11
CA VAL A 149 -8.39 19.93 -5.12
C VAL A 149 -8.47 21.20 -4.27
N ARG A 150 -8.82 22.31 -4.91
CA ARG A 150 -8.80 23.62 -4.25
C ARG A 150 -9.96 23.71 -3.25
N PRO A 151 -9.69 24.17 -2.01
CA PRO A 151 -10.72 24.24 -0.99
C PRO A 151 -11.78 25.30 -1.33
N ASP A 152 -13.01 25.00 -0.95
CA ASP A 152 -14.15 25.90 -0.99
C ASP A 152 -15.10 25.51 0.16
N PRO A 153 -15.56 26.43 1.01
CA PRO A 153 -16.32 26.07 2.21
C PRO A 153 -17.55 25.20 1.96
N GLU A 154 -18.29 25.42 0.88
CA GLU A 154 -19.47 24.63 0.54
C GLU A 154 -19.07 23.25 -0.01
N GLY A 155 -18.07 23.24 -0.89
CA GLY A 155 -17.52 22.00 -1.44
C GLY A 155 -16.85 21.10 -0.41
N ASP A 156 -16.16 21.67 0.58
CA ASP A 156 -15.41 20.95 1.61
C ASP A 156 -16.36 20.19 2.54
N ALA A 157 -17.51 20.80 2.87
CA ALA A 157 -18.56 20.13 3.64
C ALA A 157 -19.12 18.90 2.89
N TRP A 158 -19.36 19.03 1.58
CA TRP A 158 -19.78 17.91 0.73
C TRP A 158 -18.69 16.83 0.63
N LEU A 159 -17.44 17.23 0.39
CA LEU A 159 -16.29 16.33 0.25
C LEU A 159 -16.08 15.51 1.53
N GLY A 160 -16.15 16.16 2.69
CA GLY A 160 -16.04 15.51 3.99
C GLY A 160 -17.09 14.41 4.18
N GLN A 161 -18.33 14.69 3.78
CA GLN A 161 -19.44 13.73 3.91
C GLN A 161 -19.33 12.55 2.95
N HIS A 162 -18.93 12.77 1.69
CA HIS A 162 -19.01 11.76 0.63
C HIS A 162 -17.70 10.98 0.41
N ILE A 163 -16.55 11.58 0.76
CA ILE A 163 -15.21 11.04 0.52
C ILE A 163 -14.43 10.90 1.83
N GLY A 164 -14.45 11.93 2.68
CA GLY A 164 -13.65 11.97 3.91
C GLY A 164 -14.13 11.05 5.03
N GLY A 165 -15.34 10.49 4.93
CA GLY A 165 -15.99 9.78 6.03
C GLY A 165 -16.21 10.68 7.26
N GLY A 166 -16.39 11.98 7.04
CA GLY A 166 -16.60 13.01 8.07
C GLY A 166 -15.33 13.48 8.80
N SER A 167 -14.13 13.08 8.37
CA SER A 167 -12.86 13.42 9.05
C SER A 167 -11.79 13.95 8.09
N ASP A 168 -10.77 14.63 8.63
CA ASP A 168 -9.64 15.16 7.86
C ASP A 168 -8.86 14.06 7.13
N LEU A 169 -8.88 14.11 5.80
CA LEU A 169 -8.27 13.10 4.94
C LEU A 169 -6.73 13.04 5.09
N ASN A 170 -6.10 14.20 5.30
CA ASN A 170 -4.65 14.28 5.48
C ASN A 170 -4.19 13.58 6.77
N SER A 171 -4.90 13.81 7.89
CA SER A 171 -4.65 13.10 9.15
C SER A 171 -4.79 11.58 9.02
N ARG A 172 -5.76 11.10 8.23
CA ARG A 172 -5.92 9.66 7.95
C ARG A 172 -4.72 9.10 7.19
N TYR A 173 -4.25 9.79 6.15
CA TYR A 173 -3.07 9.34 5.41
C TYR A 173 -1.80 9.36 6.27
N ARG A 174 -1.60 10.40 7.11
CA ARG A 174 -0.48 10.44 8.06
C ARG A 174 -0.53 9.29 9.06
N THR A 175 -1.71 8.98 9.59
CA THR A 175 -1.91 7.87 10.52
C THR A 175 -1.58 6.54 9.85
N LEU A 176 -2.08 6.32 8.63
CA LEU A 176 -1.80 5.12 7.86
C LEU A 176 -0.31 5.00 7.53
N ALA A 177 0.33 6.09 7.08
CA ALA A 177 1.77 6.15 6.83
C ALA A 177 2.57 5.67 8.06
N ASN A 178 2.29 6.24 9.24
CA ASN A 178 2.96 5.89 10.48
C ASN A 178 2.79 4.41 10.86
N VAL A 179 1.59 3.84 10.70
CA VAL A 179 1.35 2.42 10.99
C VAL A 179 2.11 1.51 10.05
N CYS A 180 2.22 1.88 8.79
CA CYS A 180 2.89 1.10 7.76
C CYS A 180 4.41 1.38 7.73
N GLY A 181 4.90 2.27 8.60
CA GLY A 181 6.28 2.76 8.60
C GLY A 181 6.66 3.51 7.32
N LEU A 182 5.67 4.03 6.58
CA LEU A 182 5.80 4.81 5.35
C LEU A 182 5.72 6.31 5.68
N HIS A 183 5.77 7.15 4.65
CA HIS A 183 5.66 8.59 4.78
C HIS A 183 4.45 9.15 4.05
N PHE A 184 3.99 10.31 4.50
CA PHE A 184 2.95 11.10 3.83
C PHE A 184 3.59 12.09 2.84
N GLN A 185 3.00 12.23 1.65
CA GLN A 185 3.60 12.99 0.55
C GLN A 185 4.02 14.42 0.92
N SER A 186 3.20 15.14 1.69
CA SER A 186 3.44 16.57 1.94
C SER A 186 4.69 16.83 2.76
N ASP A 187 5.21 15.81 3.43
CA ASP A 187 6.43 15.92 4.25
C ASP A 187 7.70 16.02 3.38
N TYR A 188 7.61 15.67 2.09
CA TYR A 188 8.76 15.60 1.17
C TYR A 188 8.83 16.76 0.18
N PHE A 189 7.76 17.55 0.01
CA PHE A 189 7.71 18.62 -0.99
C PHE A 189 8.40 19.92 -0.55
N GLN A 190 8.99 19.97 0.65
CA GLN A 190 9.70 21.15 1.15
C GLN A 190 10.77 21.70 0.18
N PRO A 191 11.60 20.87 -0.48
CA PRO A 191 12.64 21.37 -1.39
C PRO A 191 12.09 22.20 -2.56
N VAL A 192 10.93 21.82 -3.11
CA VAL A 192 10.30 22.53 -4.23
C VAL A 192 9.51 23.78 -3.79
N LEU A 193 9.27 23.98 -2.49
CA LEU A 193 8.58 25.18 -2.00
C LEU A 193 9.39 26.46 -2.20
N ALA A 194 10.72 26.39 -2.08
CA ALA A 194 11.58 27.54 -2.31
C ALA A 194 11.49 28.01 -3.77
N ASP A 195 11.48 27.07 -4.72
CA ASP A 195 11.30 27.38 -6.14
C ASP A 195 9.90 27.94 -6.41
N MET A 196 8.87 27.34 -5.82
CA MET A 196 7.49 27.82 -5.95
C MET A 196 7.29 29.25 -5.43
N GLN A 197 8.03 29.65 -4.39
CA GLN A 197 8.01 31.03 -3.89
C GLN A 197 8.75 32.00 -4.81
N ALA A 198 9.88 31.57 -5.38
CA ALA A 198 10.70 32.40 -6.26
C ALA A 198 10.14 32.54 -7.68
N HIS A 199 9.50 31.47 -8.17
CA HIS A 199 9.04 31.29 -9.55
C HIS A 199 7.62 30.71 -9.61
N PRO A 200 6.61 31.36 -8.99
CA PRO A 200 5.25 30.83 -8.90
C PRO A 200 4.61 30.54 -10.27
N GLU A 201 5.05 31.21 -11.33
CA GLU A 201 4.60 31.00 -12.72
C GLU A 201 4.92 29.59 -13.26
N ARG A 202 5.89 28.88 -12.66
CA ARG A 202 6.26 27.51 -13.05
C ARG A 202 5.51 26.44 -12.27
N HIS A 203 4.64 26.81 -11.33
CA HIS A 203 3.93 25.89 -10.44
C HIS A 203 2.42 26.11 -10.54
N VAL A 204 1.71 25.13 -11.10
CA VAL A 204 0.28 25.22 -11.41
C VAL A 204 -0.48 24.15 -10.64
N VAL A 205 -1.46 24.55 -9.84
CA VAL A 205 -2.44 23.61 -9.25
C VAL A 205 -3.49 23.30 -10.32
N ALA A 206 -3.26 22.24 -11.10
CA ALA A 206 -3.99 21.92 -12.32
C ALA A 206 -5.24 21.06 -12.09
N ASP A 207 -5.98 21.35 -11.02
CA ASP A 207 -7.12 20.56 -10.55
C ASP A 207 -8.42 21.37 -10.53
N VAL A 208 -9.49 20.75 -10.02
CA VAL A 208 -10.79 21.40 -9.74
C VAL A 208 -10.86 21.89 -8.29
N SER A 209 -11.86 22.70 -7.96
CA SER A 209 -12.21 22.97 -6.57
C SER A 209 -13.19 21.93 -6.01
N THR A 210 -13.28 21.84 -4.68
CA THR A 210 -14.29 21.00 -4.01
C THR A 210 -15.71 21.42 -4.38
N LEU A 211 -15.96 22.72 -4.60
CA LEU A 211 -17.24 23.22 -5.10
C LEU A 211 -17.56 22.71 -6.52
N GLN A 212 -16.57 22.71 -7.42
CA GLN A 212 -16.76 22.16 -8.78
C GLN A 212 -17.08 20.67 -8.74
N MET A 213 -16.45 19.91 -7.84
CA MET A 213 -16.77 18.49 -7.64
C MET A 213 -18.21 18.30 -7.14
N LYS A 214 -18.63 19.10 -6.16
CA LYS A 214 -20.02 19.08 -5.66
C LYS A 214 -21.02 19.38 -6.77
N GLN A 215 -20.77 20.41 -7.57
CA GLN A 215 -21.65 20.79 -8.67
C GLN A 215 -21.75 19.71 -9.75
N GLU A 216 -20.63 19.05 -10.08
CA GLU A 216 -20.65 17.92 -11.01
C GLU A 216 -21.43 16.74 -10.45
N TYR A 217 -21.26 16.45 -9.16
CA TYR A 217 -22.01 15.43 -8.44
C TYR A 217 -23.53 15.70 -8.50
N GLU A 218 -23.96 16.92 -8.18
CA GLU A 218 -25.37 17.33 -8.23
C GLU A 218 -25.93 17.28 -9.66
N ARG A 219 -25.12 17.69 -10.65
CA ARG A 219 -25.49 17.59 -12.08
C ARG A 219 -25.71 16.13 -12.48
N LEU A 220 -24.83 15.21 -12.08
CA LEU A 220 -24.94 13.79 -12.38
C LEU A 220 -26.15 13.17 -11.68
N LEU A 221 -26.39 13.47 -10.40
CA LEU A 221 -27.59 13.03 -9.70
C LEU A 221 -28.89 13.45 -10.41
N ALA A 222 -28.93 14.67 -10.96
CA ALA A 222 -30.12 15.17 -11.64
C ALA A 222 -30.28 14.63 -13.07
N ALA A 223 -29.18 14.41 -13.79
CA ALA A 223 -29.19 14.09 -15.21
C ALA A 223 -29.03 12.60 -15.53
N ASP A 224 -28.47 11.80 -14.62
CA ASP A 224 -28.13 10.39 -14.83
C ASP A 224 -28.84 9.51 -13.77
N PRO A 225 -29.96 8.85 -14.14
CA PRO A 225 -30.69 7.97 -13.24
C PRO A 225 -29.86 6.78 -12.72
N ASP A 226 -28.92 6.27 -13.53
CA ASP A 226 -28.09 5.12 -13.15
C ASP A 226 -27.07 5.55 -12.09
N PHE A 227 -26.47 6.73 -12.27
CA PHE A 227 -25.60 7.34 -11.26
C PHE A 227 -26.35 7.57 -9.94
N ALA A 228 -27.55 8.14 -10.00
CA ALA A 228 -28.38 8.37 -8.81
C ALA A 228 -28.69 7.06 -8.06
N GLN A 229 -29.07 6.01 -8.78
CA GLN A 229 -29.33 4.70 -8.18
C GLN A 229 -28.05 4.10 -7.55
N ALA A 230 -26.91 4.24 -8.23
CA ALA A 230 -25.63 3.74 -7.75
C ALA A 230 -25.20 4.47 -6.45
N MET A 231 -25.39 5.78 -6.36
CA MET A 231 -25.10 6.56 -5.16
C MET A 231 -25.99 6.17 -3.98
N HIS A 232 -27.30 6.00 -4.18
CA HIS A 232 -28.19 5.50 -3.11
C HIS A 232 -27.78 4.12 -2.59
N LYS A 233 -27.34 3.23 -3.50
CA LYS A 233 -26.82 1.93 -3.11
C LYS A 233 -25.54 2.05 -2.30
N ARG A 234 -24.61 2.92 -2.71
CA ARG A 234 -23.35 3.18 -2.00
C ARG A 234 -23.61 3.70 -0.58
N GLU A 235 -24.53 4.65 -0.41
CA GLU A 235 -24.94 5.16 0.90
C GLU A 235 -25.45 4.04 1.81
N SER A 236 -26.28 3.13 1.29
CA SER A 236 -26.80 1.99 2.06
C SER A 236 -25.73 0.98 2.50
N GLN A 237 -24.59 0.92 1.79
CA GLN A 237 -23.48 0.01 2.08
C GLN A 237 -22.47 0.60 3.08
N SER A 238 -22.42 1.93 3.22
CA SER A 238 -21.51 2.64 4.12
C SER A 238 -21.63 2.22 5.60
N THR A 239 -22.81 1.76 6.05
CA THR A 239 -23.04 1.27 7.41
C THR A 239 -22.20 0.03 7.76
N GLN A 240 -21.88 -0.83 6.79
CA GLN A 240 -21.00 -1.99 7.01
C GLN A 240 -19.52 -1.60 7.07
N GLU A 241 -19.12 -0.57 6.32
CA GLU A 241 -17.74 -0.05 6.33
C GLU A 241 -17.39 0.63 7.65
N GLN A 242 -18.38 1.25 8.31
CA GLN A 242 -18.21 1.86 9.63
C GLN A 242 -17.71 0.84 10.68
N THR A 243 -18.21 -0.40 10.62
CA THR A 243 -17.77 -1.50 11.51
C THR A 243 -16.32 -1.92 11.24
N GLN A 244 -15.86 -1.83 9.98
CA GLN A 244 -14.45 -2.11 9.61
C GLN A 244 -13.52 -0.98 10.05
N GLY A 245 -13.98 0.28 9.96
CA GLY A 245 -13.28 1.45 10.50
C GLY A 245 -12.98 1.32 12.00
N ASP A 246 -13.93 0.81 12.78
CA ASP A 246 -13.74 0.57 14.23
C ASP A 246 -12.71 -0.51 14.55
N GLN A 247 -12.54 -1.50 13.66
CA GLN A 247 -11.50 -2.52 13.80
C GLN A 247 -10.13 -1.97 13.47
N LEU A 248 -10.03 -1.16 12.41
CA LEU A 248 -8.80 -0.48 12.04
C LEU A 248 -8.35 0.48 13.14
N ALA A 249 -9.27 1.26 13.73
CA ALA A 249 -8.96 2.16 14.84
C ALA A 249 -8.40 1.41 16.06
N ARG A 250 -8.99 0.26 16.42
CA ARG A 250 -8.47 -0.61 17.49
C ARG A 250 -7.10 -1.16 17.17
N PHE A 251 -6.85 -1.56 15.92
CA PHE A 251 -5.54 -2.03 15.47
C PHE A 251 -4.49 -0.92 15.57
N ILE A 252 -4.80 0.29 15.10
CA ILE A 252 -3.92 1.47 15.20
C ILE A 252 -3.57 1.74 16.67
N ALA A 253 -4.57 1.77 17.56
CA ALA A 253 -4.37 2.02 18.99
C ALA A 253 -3.56 0.92 19.69
N TRP A 254 -3.63 -0.32 19.22
CA TRP A 254 -2.77 -1.41 19.68
C TRP A 254 -1.33 -1.22 19.18
N GLN A 255 -1.14 -0.93 17.89
CA GLN A 255 0.17 -0.76 17.27
C GLN A 255 0.96 0.40 17.90
N GLN A 256 0.31 1.53 18.18
CA GLN A 256 0.98 2.71 18.75
C GLN A 256 1.58 2.43 20.13
N ARG A 257 0.93 1.58 20.93
CA ARG A 257 1.36 1.16 22.27
C ARG A 257 2.28 -0.06 22.26
N GLY A 258 2.51 -0.66 21.10
CA GLY A 258 3.31 -1.87 20.95
C GLY A 258 4.82 -1.64 21.11
N SER A 259 5.55 -2.74 21.29
CA SER A 259 7.02 -2.77 21.26
C SER A 259 7.56 -2.45 19.86
N THR A 260 8.87 -2.17 19.74
CA THR A 260 9.53 -1.97 18.44
C THR A 260 9.31 -3.16 17.50
N GLY A 261 9.44 -4.39 17.99
CA GLY A 261 9.16 -5.60 17.19
C GLY A 261 7.72 -5.67 16.69
N GLN A 262 6.74 -5.35 17.55
CA GLN A 262 5.32 -5.30 17.15
C GLN A 262 5.06 -4.23 16.08
N LYS A 263 5.70 -3.07 16.20
CA LYS A 263 5.58 -1.98 15.22
C LYS A 263 6.20 -2.35 13.88
N ASN A 264 7.39 -2.96 13.88
CA ASN A 264 8.07 -3.42 12.68
C ASN A 264 7.25 -4.50 11.97
N LEU A 265 6.73 -5.48 12.72
CA LEU A 265 5.87 -6.54 12.19
C LEU A 265 4.57 -5.98 11.61
N ALA A 266 3.90 -5.08 12.34
CA ALA A 266 2.66 -4.43 11.87
C ALA A 266 2.90 -3.61 10.60
N GLY A 267 4.03 -2.89 10.52
CA GLY A 267 4.42 -2.14 9.33
C GLY A 267 4.66 -3.04 8.11
N ALA A 268 5.38 -4.14 8.30
CA ALA A 268 5.67 -5.11 7.25
C ALA A 268 4.38 -5.77 6.72
N VAL A 269 3.48 -6.17 7.62
CA VAL A 269 2.14 -6.70 7.27
C VAL A 269 1.32 -5.64 6.53
N CYS A 270 1.28 -4.39 7.02
CA CYS A 270 0.54 -3.32 6.36
C CYS A 270 1.03 -3.14 4.91
N ARG A 271 2.35 -3.03 4.70
CA ARG A 271 2.93 -2.87 3.36
C ARG A 271 2.56 -4.02 2.43
N GLY A 272 2.57 -5.26 2.92
CA GLY A 272 2.12 -6.42 2.14
C GLY A 272 0.64 -6.35 1.77
N VAL A 273 -0.22 -5.96 2.70
CA VAL A 273 -1.66 -5.76 2.43
C VAL A 273 -1.87 -4.64 1.41
N MET A 274 -1.16 -3.52 1.55
CA MET A 274 -1.22 -2.43 0.58
C MET A 274 -0.72 -2.87 -0.79
N SER A 275 0.35 -3.66 -0.89
CA SER A 275 0.81 -4.23 -2.16
C SER A 275 -0.22 -5.15 -2.79
N LEU A 276 -1.03 -5.89 -2.00
CA LEU A 276 -2.16 -6.67 -2.55
C LEU A 276 -3.26 -5.74 -3.09
N VAL A 277 -3.70 -4.78 -2.28
CA VAL A 277 -4.87 -3.94 -2.59
C VAL A 277 -4.59 -2.94 -3.72
N LEU A 278 -3.37 -2.41 -3.79
CA LEU A 278 -3.00 -1.39 -4.78
C LEU A 278 -2.54 -2.00 -6.10
N ASN A 279 -2.24 -3.30 -6.14
CA ASN A 279 -1.78 -3.94 -7.36
C ASN A 279 -3.00 -4.36 -8.21
N PRO A 280 -3.15 -3.82 -9.45
CA PRO A 280 -4.30 -4.12 -10.30
C PRO A 280 -4.45 -5.60 -10.66
N GLN A 281 -3.37 -6.39 -10.58
CA GLN A 281 -3.43 -7.83 -10.83
C GLN A 281 -4.21 -8.59 -9.74
N TYR A 282 -4.24 -8.04 -8.52
CA TYR A 282 -4.85 -8.68 -7.34
C TYR A 282 -6.10 -7.96 -6.86
N SER A 283 -6.21 -6.66 -7.14
CA SER A 283 -7.39 -5.89 -6.81
C SER A 283 -8.51 -6.17 -7.80
N SER A 284 -9.64 -6.64 -7.27
CA SER A 284 -10.93 -6.71 -7.97
C SER A 284 -11.84 -5.54 -7.61
N THR A 285 -11.25 -4.40 -7.20
CA THR A 285 -12.01 -3.19 -6.85
C THR A 285 -12.95 -2.85 -7.98
N LYS A 286 -14.25 -2.99 -7.70
CA LYS A 286 -15.30 -2.47 -8.56
C LYS A 286 -15.12 -0.96 -8.64
N PRO A 287 -15.34 -0.33 -9.81
CA PRO A 287 -15.37 1.12 -9.92
C PRO A 287 -16.28 1.70 -8.82
N ASP A 288 -15.79 2.69 -8.07
CA ASP A 288 -16.66 3.43 -7.15
C ASP A 288 -17.56 4.30 -8.03
N PRO A 289 -18.90 4.29 -7.87
CA PRO A 289 -19.77 5.22 -8.59
C PRO A 289 -19.27 6.67 -8.54
N LEU A 290 -18.63 7.08 -7.44
CA LEU A 290 -18.07 8.40 -7.26
C LEU A 290 -16.86 8.71 -8.17
N ASP A 291 -16.25 7.70 -8.81
CA ASP A 291 -15.18 7.86 -9.80
C ASP A 291 -15.61 8.75 -10.98
N ALA A 292 -16.91 8.82 -11.30
CA ALA A 292 -17.44 9.76 -12.28
C ALA A 292 -17.11 11.24 -11.96
N VAL A 293 -16.94 11.55 -10.67
CA VAL A 293 -16.60 12.89 -10.15
C VAL A 293 -15.12 12.96 -9.75
N THR A 294 -14.62 12.00 -8.96
CA THR A 294 -13.26 12.02 -8.39
C THR A 294 -12.18 11.69 -9.40
N LEU A 295 -12.53 10.99 -10.47
CA LEU A 295 -11.60 10.56 -11.51
C LEU A 295 -11.97 11.16 -12.87
N ASP A 296 -13.15 10.87 -13.40
CA ASP A 296 -13.49 11.19 -14.78
C ASP A 296 -13.67 12.69 -15.01
N TYR A 297 -14.41 13.38 -14.15
CA TYR A 297 -14.56 14.83 -14.23
C TYR A 297 -13.22 15.54 -14.08
N ARG A 298 -12.40 15.12 -13.11
CA ARG A 298 -11.06 15.69 -12.89
C ARG A 298 -10.13 15.43 -14.06
N ASN A 299 -10.19 14.25 -14.69
CA ASN A 299 -9.49 13.95 -15.94
C ASN A 299 -9.89 14.89 -17.07
N ARG A 300 -11.19 15.17 -17.25
CA ARG A 300 -11.69 16.13 -18.25
C ARG A 300 -11.12 17.53 -18.02
N MET A 301 -11.14 18.00 -16.79
CA MET A 301 -10.65 19.33 -16.44
C MET A 301 -9.12 19.45 -16.59
N LEU A 302 -8.37 18.43 -16.18
CA LEU A 302 -6.92 18.38 -16.38
C LEU A 302 -6.57 18.37 -17.88
N ALA A 303 -7.24 17.53 -18.68
CA ALA A 303 -7.02 17.48 -20.13
C ALA A 303 -7.32 18.83 -20.80
N GLN A 304 -8.42 19.49 -20.45
CA GLN A 304 -8.75 20.83 -20.95
C GLN A 304 -7.66 21.84 -20.60
N THR A 305 -7.16 21.81 -19.35
CA THR A 305 -6.09 22.69 -18.88
C THR A 305 -4.81 22.47 -19.70
N ILE A 306 -4.40 21.22 -19.93
CA ILE A 306 -3.22 20.89 -20.74
C ILE A 306 -3.39 21.35 -22.20
N LEU A 307 -4.56 21.14 -22.78
CA LEU A 307 -4.81 21.49 -24.18
C LEU A 307 -4.78 23.00 -24.41
N ALA A 308 -5.26 23.78 -23.43
CA ALA A 308 -5.24 25.24 -23.44
C ALA A 308 -3.87 25.84 -23.07
N ASP A 309 -2.98 25.06 -22.45
CA ASP A 309 -1.67 25.53 -22.01
C ASP A 309 -0.69 25.76 -23.17
N ARG A 310 0.16 26.78 -23.02
CA ARG A 310 1.10 27.25 -24.05
C ARG A 310 2.52 26.72 -23.88
N HIS A 311 2.83 26.08 -22.76
CA HIS A 311 4.16 25.53 -22.51
C HIS A 311 4.35 24.22 -23.29
N ASP A 312 5.54 24.05 -23.83
CA ASP A 312 5.88 22.86 -24.60
C ASP A 312 6.31 21.69 -23.72
N LYS A 313 6.64 21.95 -22.44
CA LYS A 313 7.06 20.95 -21.45
C LYS A 313 6.23 21.09 -20.18
N ILE A 314 5.46 20.04 -19.89
CA ILE A 314 4.62 19.96 -18.68
C ILE A 314 5.03 18.72 -17.88
N PHE A 315 5.26 18.87 -16.59
CA PHE A 315 5.48 17.76 -15.67
C PHE A 315 4.32 17.68 -14.69
N ILE A 316 3.58 16.58 -14.70
CA ILE A 316 2.36 16.38 -13.90
C ILE A 316 2.66 15.46 -12.73
N THR A 317 2.33 15.87 -11.51
CA THR A 317 2.27 15.01 -10.33
C THR A 317 0.82 14.78 -9.94
N TYR A 318 0.28 13.61 -10.30
CA TYR A 318 -1.12 13.23 -10.09
C TYR A 318 -1.23 11.77 -9.68
N GLY A 319 -2.31 11.40 -8.97
CA GLY A 319 -2.64 10.02 -8.65
C GLY A 319 -2.65 9.15 -9.91
N ALA A 320 -1.98 8.00 -9.88
CA ALA A 320 -1.76 7.22 -11.12
C ALA A 320 -3.04 6.73 -11.81
N ALA A 321 -4.16 6.64 -11.08
CA ALA A 321 -5.46 6.30 -11.65
C ALA A 321 -5.92 7.30 -12.73
N HIS A 322 -5.43 8.55 -12.71
CA HIS A 322 -5.79 9.57 -13.69
C HIS A 322 -5.17 9.33 -15.08
N LEU A 323 -4.04 8.62 -15.17
CA LEU A 323 -3.27 8.48 -16.41
C LEU A 323 -4.08 7.87 -17.58
N PRO A 324 -4.81 6.73 -17.42
CA PRO A 324 -5.53 6.13 -18.54
C PRO A 324 -6.62 7.04 -19.12
N GLY A 325 -7.39 7.70 -18.25
CA GLY A 325 -8.45 8.63 -18.66
C GLY A 325 -7.87 9.88 -19.31
N LEU A 326 -6.83 10.46 -18.72
CA LEU A 326 -6.11 11.61 -19.28
C LEU A 326 -5.54 11.29 -20.67
N TYR A 327 -4.82 10.17 -20.83
CA TYR A 327 -4.24 9.77 -22.11
C TYR A 327 -5.31 9.61 -23.20
N THR A 328 -6.45 9.01 -22.84
CA THR A 328 -7.59 8.85 -23.75
C THR A 328 -8.11 10.21 -24.22
N LEU A 329 -8.33 11.15 -23.30
CA LEU A 329 -8.82 12.49 -23.61
C LEU A 329 -7.82 13.29 -24.47
N LEU A 330 -6.53 13.20 -24.18
CA LEU A 330 -5.49 13.85 -24.98
C LEU A 330 -5.47 13.33 -26.41
N ARG A 331 -5.57 12.00 -26.61
CA ARG A 331 -5.61 11.38 -27.94
C ARG A 331 -6.89 11.70 -28.72
N GLN A 332 -8.02 11.84 -28.03
CA GLN A 332 -9.27 12.27 -28.66
C GLN A 332 -9.14 13.69 -29.22
N ALA A 333 -8.41 14.58 -28.53
CA ALA A 333 -8.18 15.95 -28.98
C ALA A 333 -7.09 16.06 -30.06
N ASP A 334 -5.99 15.31 -29.93
CA ASP A 334 -4.92 15.23 -30.94
C ASP A 334 -4.42 13.76 -31.04
N PRO A 335 -4.76 13.03 -32.11
CA PRO A 335 -4.39 11.62 -32.28
C PRO A 335 -2.88 11.35 -32.30
N ARG A 336 -2.05 12.39 -32.47
CA ARG A 336 -0.58 12.28 -32.46
C ARG A 336 -0.01 12.05 -31.06
N TRP A 337 -0.77 12.30 -29.99
CA TRP A 337 -0.33 11.95 -28.64
C TRP A 337 -0.04 10.45 -28.55
N HIS A 338 1.18 10.12 -28.16
CA HIS A 338 1.63 8.74 -27.97
C HIS A 338 2.61 8.67 -26.78
N ILE A 339 2.75 7.46 -26.23
CA ILE A 339 3.73 7.17 -25.19
C ILE A 339 5.12 7.09 -25.83
N VAL A 340 6.02 7.95 -25.38
CA VAL A 340 7.43 7.96 -25.77
C VAL A 340 8.23 6.99 -24.91
N SER A 341 8.02 7.04 -23.59
CA SER A 341 8.68 6.15 -22.63
C SER A 341 7.84 5.93 -21.39
N SER A 342 8.10 4.82 -20.70
CA SER A 342 7.53 4.56 -19.38
C SER A 342 8.60 3.99 -18.46
N LYS A 343 8.58 4.41 -17.19
CA LYS A 343 9.34 3.82 -16.09
C LYS A 343 8.39 3.58 -14.91
N TRP A 344 8.80 2.70 -13.99
CA TRP A 344 8.00 2.35 -12.81
C TRP A 344 8.84 2.54 -11.56
N GLN A 345 8.30 3.25 -10.59
CA GLN A 345 8.93 3.50 -9.30
C GLN A 345 8.17 2.76 -8.20
N ARG A 346 8.89 2.06 -7.33
CA ARG A 346 8.29 1.35 -6.19
C ARG A 346 7.82 2.38 -5.18
N SER A 347 6.51 2.56 -5.06
CA SER A 347 5.93 3.46 -4.06
C SER A 347 5.85 2.81 -2.68
N ILE A 348 5.78 1.48 -2.62
CA ILE A 348 5.91 0.70 -1.39
C ILE A 348 7.01 -0.32 -1.58
N ASP A 349 8.01 -0.28 -0.71
CA ASP A 349 9.10 -1.26 -0.68
C ASP A 349 9.15 -1.94 0.70
N THR A 350 10.00 -2.95 0.84
CA THR A 350 10.40 -3.52 2.12
C THR A 350 11.04 -2.47 3.04
N PRO A 351 10.94 -2.62 4.36
CA PRO A 351 11.68 -1.75 5.29
C PRO A 351 13.19 -1.84 5.03
N GLU A 352 13.85 -0.69 4.95
CA GLU A 352 15.31 -0.61 4.86
C GLU A 352 15.87 -0.35 6.27
N ASP A 353 16.89 -1.11 6.64
CA ASP A 353 17.70 -0.88 7.83
C ASP A 353 19.15 -0.77 7.35
N ILE A 354 19.60 0.47 7.17
CA ILE A 354 20.94 0.78 6.64
C ILE A 354 21.75 1.39 7.77
N ASP A 355 22.56 0.56 8.42
CA ASP A 355 23.55 0.99 9.40
C ASP A 355 24.91 1.21 8.73
N GLY A 356 25.53 2.36 9.01
CA GLY A 356 26.89 2.69 8.57
C GLY A 356 27.70 3.25 9.73
N ALA A 357 28.90 2.70 9.95
CA ALA A 357 29.88 3.26 10.89
C ALA A 357 31.00 3.92 10.09
N LEU A 358 31.20 5.22 10.29
CA LEU A 358 32.37 5.93 9.79
C LEU A 358 33.49 5.80 10.83
N ASP A 359 34.51 5.02 10.50
CA ASP A 359 35.74 5.00 11.29
C ASP A 359 36.59 6.23 10.96
N LEU A 360 36.43 7.29 11.76
CA LEU A 360 37.16 8.54 11.62
C LEU A 360 38.51 8.52 12.35
N THR A 361 39.02 7.35 12.78
CA THR A 361 40.29 7.25 13.54
C THR A 361 41.54 7.11 12.67
N ALA A 362 41.44 7.25 11.34
CA ALA A 362 42.62 7.34 10.49
C ALA A 362 43.40 8.65 10.80
N PRO A 363 44.67 8.57 11.26
CA PRO A 363 45.43 9.76 11.58
C PRO A 363 45.69 10.58 10.32
N HIS A 364 45.42 11.88 10.41
CA HIS A 364 45.82 12.87 9.42
C HIS A 364 47.31 12.73 9.14
N ILE A 365 47.68 12.37 7.90
CA ILE A 365 49.04 12.50 7.42
C ILE A 365 49.29 14.00 7.30
N HIS A 366 50.08 14.54 8.23
CA HIS A 366 50.61 15.90 8.19
C HIS A 366 51.66 16.06 7.09
#